data_AF-L0L2M3-F1
#
_entry.id   AF-L0L2M3-F1
#
_cell.length_a   1.000
_cell.length_b   1.000
_cell.length_c   1.000
_cell.angle_alpha   90.00
_cell.angle_beta   90.00
_cell.angle_gamma   90.00
#
_symmetry.space_group_name_H-M   'P 1'
#
loop_
_entity.id
_entity.type
_entity.pdbx_description
1 polymer ?
#
loop_
_entity_poly.entity_id
_entity_poly.type
_entity_poly.pdbx_seq_one_letter_code
_entity_poly.pdbx_strand_id
1 'polypeptide(L)'
;MLAHLKIMSTLDIFCNMNTTRIAEFADLTKTKIAEELSELSEAGIIAESTKSTDKMKYWELTEKGTELLKFYSDILTIDFRIRVDTLRTDKKEKCIQILSALEKSEKSRTELSNELGIVNKELDLFLVFLEKTNQIQIDVVNETLCYKLKEREN
;
A
#
# COMPACT_ATOMS: atom_id res chain seq x y z
N MET A 1 4.60 18.30 -3.48
CA MET A 1 3.70 17.78 -4.57
C MET A 1 3.87 16.28 -4.80
N LEU A 2 5.06 15.78 -5.17
CA LEU A 2 5.28 14.33 -5.38
C LEU A 2 5.07 13.50 -4.11
N ALA A 3 5.56 13.97 -2.97
CA ALA A 3 5.38 13.30 -1.67
C ALA A 3 3.91 13.27 -1.22
N HIS A 4 3.19 14.40 -1.29
CA HIS A 4 1.72 14.44 -1.12
C HIS A 4 0.97 13.38 -1.93
N LEU A 5 1.25 13.27 -3.24
CA LEU A 5 0.56 12.28 -4.10
C LEU A 5 0.86 10.83 -3.68
N LYS A 6 2.09 10.54 -3.23
CA LYS A 6 2.45 9.21 -2.70
C LYS A 6 1.70 8.90 -1.40
N ILE A 7 1.58 9.87 -0.50
CA ILE A 7 0.80 9.72 0.74
C ILE A 7 -0.67 9.47 0.42
N MET A 8 -1.26 10.30 -0.44
CA MET A 8 -2.67 10.14 -0.84
C MET A 8 -2.91 8.78 -1.51
N SER A 9 -2.01 8.33 -2.39
CA SER A 9 -2.09 7.00 -3.02
C SER A 9 -1.95 5.87 -1.99
N THR A 10 -1.10 6.03 -0.98
CA THR A 10 -0.99 5.06 0.13
C THR A 10 -2.31 4.95 0.88
N LEU A 11 -2.89 6.09 1.23
CA LEU A 11 -4.15 6.15 1.97
C LEU A 11 -5.34 5.64 1.15
N ASP A 12 -5.32 5.82 -0.17
CA ASP A 12 -6.31 5.23 -1.08
C ASP A 12 -6.22 3.70 -1.12
N ILE A 13 -5.00 3.14 -1.16
CA ILE A 13 -4.78 1.68 -1.17
C ILE A 13 -5.24 1.03 0.14
N PHE A 14 -4.93 1.65 1.29
CA PHE A 14 -5.11 1.04 2.61
C PHE A 14 -6.31 1.59 3.41
N CYS A 15 -7.03 2.57 2.88
CA CYS A 15 -8.12 3.35 3.49
C CYS A 15 -7.73 4.18 4.72
N ASN A 16 -7.00 3.60 5.67
CA ASN A 16 -6.43 4.28 6.83
C ASN A 16 -5.11 3.65 7.24
N MET A 17 -4.15 4.47 7.66
CA MET A 17 -2.82 3.99 8.01
C MET A 17 -2.13 4.91 9.02
N ASN A 18 -1.27 4.35 9.88
CA ASN A 18 -0.49 5.16 10.81
C ASN A 18 0.72 5.81 10.11
N THR A 19 1.23 6.90 10.69
CA THR A 19 2.34 7.69 10.12
C THR A 19 3.55 6.83 9.74
N THR A 20 3.95 5.88 10.57
CA THR A 20 5.11 5.02 10.30
C THR A 20 4.90 4.19 9.03
N ARG A 21 3.75 3.54 8.89
CA ARG A 21 3.44 2.71 7.72
C ARG A 21 3.22 3.55 6.47
N ILE A 22 2.63 4.75 6.58
CA ILE A 22 2.56 5.68 5.44
C ILE A 22 3.96 6.01 4.95
N ALA A 23 4.89 6.34 5.85
CA ALA A 23 6.27 6.64 5.47
C ALA A 23 6.98 5.47 4.76
N GLU A 24 6.67 4.23 5.16
CA GLU A 24 7.23 3.03 4.53
C GLU A 24 6.75 2.85 3.09
N PHE A 25 5.44 2.97 2.84
CA PHE A 25 4.86 2.73 1.51
C PHE A 25 4.96 3.96 0.59
N ALA A 26 4.92 5.18 1.14
CA ALA A 26 5.16 6.41 0.38
C ALA A 26 6.65 6.69 0.12
N ASP A 27 7.56 5.86 0.64
CA ASP A 27 9.01 6.05 0.59
C ASP A 27 9.45 7.45 1.07
N LEU A 28 9.04 7.81 2.29
CA LEU A 28 9.34 9.10 2.90
C LEU A 28 10.15 8.94 4.19
N THR A 29 11.03 9.90 4.45
CA THR A 29 11.78 9.95 5.73
C THR A 29 10.84 10.35 6.86
N LYS A 30 11.22 10.08 8.12
CA LYS A 30 10.42 10.46 9.30
C LYS A 30 10.18 11.97 9.40
N THR A 31 11.17 12.78 9.01
CA THR A 31 11.03 14.24 9.01
C THR A 31 10.09 14.67 7.90
N LYS A 32 10.24 14.11 6.69
CA LYS A 32 9.43 14.52 5.54
C LYS A 32 7.97 14.11 5.68
N ILE A 33 7.69 12.92 6.21
CA ILE A 33 6.30 12.47 6.40
C ILE A 33 5.53 13.37 7.37
N ALA A 34 6.18 13.88 8.43
CA ALA A 34 5.51 14.71 9.42
C ALA A 34 5.09 16.07 8.83
N GLU A 35 6.00 16.71 8.09
CA GLU A 35 5.73 17.95 7.35
C GLU A 35 4.57 17.77 6.36
N GLU A 36 4.66 16.76 5.50
CA GLU A 36 3.68 16.53 4.43
C GLU A 36 2.29 16.13 4.98
N LEU A 37 2.22 15.39 6.10
CA LEU A 37 0.93 15.09 6.75
C LEU A 37 0.31 16.34 7.37
N SER A 38 1.11 17.26 7.94
CA SER A 38 0.59 18.53 8.46
C SER A 38 -0.01 19.36 7.33
N GLU A 39 0.73 19.55 6.23
CA GLU A 39 0.27 20.32 5.08
C GLU A 39 -1.01 19.75 4.46
N LEU A 40 -1.08 18.43 4.27
CA LEU A 40 -2.27 17.76 3.74
C LEU A 40 -3.47 17.87 4.70
N SER A 41 -3.23 17.80 6.01
CA SER A 41 -4.28 17.93 7.02
C SER A 41 -4.81 19.37 7.07
N GLU A 42 -3.94 20.37 7.05
CA GLU A 42 -4.31 21.80 7.02
C GLU A 42 -5.08 22.15 5.75
N ALA A 43 -4.74 21.54 4.61
CA ALA A 43 -5.48 21.66 3.37
C ALA A 43 -6.83 20.92 3.35
N GLY A 44 -7.14 20.13 4.39
CA GLY A 44 -8.35 19.32 4.49
C GLY A 44 -8.40 18.14 3.51
N ILE A 45 -7.24 17.67 3.04
CA ILE A 45 -7.10 16.56 2.09
C ILE A 45 -7.08 15.21 2.84
N ILE A 46 -6.50 15.20 4.03
CA ILE A 46 -6.50 14.06 4.94
C ILE A 46 -7.05 14.48 6.30
N ALA A 47 -7.49 13.50 7.09
CA ALA A 47 -7.90 13.70 8.47
C ALA A 47 -7.40 12.57 9.36
N GLU A 48 -7.40 12.80 10.68
CA GLU A 48 -7.19 11.72 11.65
C GLU A 48 -8.40 10.77 11.61
N SER A 49 -8.12 9.48 11.41
CA SER A 49 -9.13 8.42 11.36
C SER A 49 -9.69 8.13 12.76
N THR A 50 -10.89 7.58 12.83
CA THR A 50 -11.55 7.12 14.07
C THR A 50 -10.78 6.01 14.79
N LYS A 51 -9.83 5.34 14.11
CA LYS A 51 -8.91 4.36 14.71
C LYS A 51 -7.73 4.98 15.46
N SER A 52 -7.57 6.30 15.38
CA SER A 52 -6.53 7.02 16.11
C SER A 52 -6.71 6.85 17.61
N THR A 53 -5.58 6.73 18.31
CA THR A 53 -5.50 6.69 19.77
C THR A 53 -4.48 7.71 20.24
N ASP A 54 -4.49 8.05 21.53
CA ASP A 54 -3.51 8.97 22.13
C ASP A 54 -2.04 8.54 21.89
N LYS A 55 -1.81 7.24 21.62
CA LYS A 55 -0.48 6.68 21.40
C LYS A 55 -0.11 6.53 19.93
N MET A 56 -1.10 6.51 19.03
CA MET A 56 -0.86 6.24 17.61
C MET A 56 -1.96 6.89 16.76
N LYS A 57 -1.55 7.86 15.94
CA LYS A 57 -2.41 8.51 14.96
C LYS A 57 -2.52 7.68 13.69
N TYR A 58 -3.75 7.49 13.23
CA TYR A 58 -4.10 6.94 11.94
C TYR A 58 -4.67 8.04 11.06
N TRP A 59 -4.34 8.01 9.78
CA TRP A 59 -4.78 9.01 8.81
C TRP A 59 -5.62 8.35 7.73
N GLU A 60 -6.56 9.08 7.17
CA GLU A 60 -7.40 8.67 6.05
C GLU A 60 -7.64 9.84 5.09
N LEU A 61 -7.98 9.54 3.84
CA LEU A 61 -8.39 10.55 2.87
C LEU A 61 -9.76 11.11 3.26
N THR A 62 -9.91 12.43 3.14
CA THR A 62 -11.24 13.06 3.15
C THR A 62 -11.90 12.90 1.79
N GLU A 63 -13.20 13.19 1.69
CA GLU A 63 -13.91 13.25 0.41
C GLU A 63 -13.20 14.17 -0.60
N LYS A 64 -12.80 15.36 -0.13
CA LYS A 64 -12.00 16.32 -0.90
C LYS A 64 -10.68 15.70 -1.38
N GLY A 65 -9.98 14.95 -0.52
CA GLY A 65 -8.75 14.28 -0.88
C GLY A 65 -8.94 13.18 -1.92
N THR A 66 -10.02 12.40 -1.82
CA THR A 66 -10.39 11.39 -2.81
C THR A 66 -10.71 12.01 -4.17
N GLU A 67 -11.47 13.10 -4.21
CA GLU A 67 -11.74 13.83 -5.46
C GLU A 67 -10.47 14.39 -6.10
N LEU A 68 -9.60 14.98 -5.28
CA LEU A 68 -8.32 15.50 -5.75
C LEU A 68 -7.45 14.39 -6.34
N LEU A 69 -7.40 13.23 -5.68
CA LEU A 69 -6.65 12.07 -6.17
C LEU A 69 -7.17 11.58 -7.53
N LYS A 70 -8.50 11.56 -7.73
CA LYS A 70 -9.11 11.22 -9.02
C LYS A 70 -8.70 12.20 -10.11
N PHE A 71 -8.64 13.50 -9.82
CA PHE A 71 -8.19 14.51 -10.77
C PHE A 71 -6.73 14.29 -11.19
N TYR A 72 -5.88 13.85 -10.28
CA TYR A 72 -4.49 13.50 -10.58
C TYR A 72 -4.30 12.07 -11.09
N SER A 73 -5.35 11.27 -11.25
CA SER A 73 -5.24 9.85 -11.61
C SER A 73 -4.51 9.59 -12.93
N ASP A 74 -4.67 10.46 -13.93
CA ASP A 74 -3.94 10.38 -15.19
C ASP A 74 -2.44 10.61 -15.01
N ILE A 75 -2.07 11.55 -14.13
CA ILE A 75 -0.67 11.82 -13.74
C ILE A 75 -0.14 10.66 -12.87
N LEU A 76 -0.97 10.10 -11.98
CA LEU A 76 -0.62 8.95 -11.13
C LEU A 76 -0.37 7.67 -11.94
N THR A 77 -1.08 7.50 -13.06
CA THR A 77 -0.91 6.34 -13.95
C THR A 77 0.46 6.35 -14.63
N ILE A 78 0.96 7.54 -14.95
CA ILE A 78 2.26 7.73 -15.61
C ILE A 78 3.41 7.69 -14.59
N ASP A 79 3.31 8.34 -13.42
CA ASP A 79 4.50 8.58 -12.58
C ASP A 79 4.38 8.29 -11.06
N PHE A 80 3.18 8.15 -10.47
CA PHE A 80 3.06 8.32 -8.99
C PHE A 80 2.25 7.28 -8.21
N ARG A 81 1.49 6.38 -8.86
CA ARG A 81 0.90 5.25 -8.13
C ARG A 81 2.06 4.45 -7.55
N ILE A 82 2.09 4.24 -6.24
CA ILE A 82 3.19 3.50 -5.60
C ILE A 82 3.27 2.13 -6.26
N ARG A 83 4.38 1.88 -6.94
CA ARG A 83 4.70 0.60 -7.58
C ARG A 83 5.78 -0.11 -6.76
N VAL A 84 5.87 -1.42 -6.93
CA VAL A 84 6.87 -2.26 -6.22
C VAL A 84 8.29 -1.76 -6.43
N ASP A 85 8.62 -1.29 -7.64
CA ASP A 85 9.95 -0.81 -8.02
C ASP A 85 10.34 0.53 -7.37
N THR A 86 9.35 1.32 -6.96
CA THR A 86 9.52 2.61 -6.27
C THR A 86 9.67 2.50 -4.74
N LEU A 87 9.52 1.29 -4.19
CA LEU A 87 9.71 1.05 -2.76
C LEU A 87 11.20 1.02 -2.38
N ARG A 88 11.47 1.27 -1.10
CA ARG A 88 12.79 1.02 -0.50
C ARG A 88 13.22 -0.42 -0.69
N THR A 89 14.53 -0.64 -0.79
CA THR A 89 15.14 -1.94 -1.07
C THR A 89 14.59 -3.05 -0.17
N ASP A 90 14.50 -2.84 1.14
CA ASP A 90 14.00 -3.85 2.09
C ASP A 90 12.53 -4.23 1.86
N LYS A 91 11.68 -3.25 1.49
CA LYS A 91 10.26 -3.48 1.20
C LYS A 91 10.05 -4.09 -0.17
N LYS A 92 10.85 -3.65 -1.14
CA LYS A 92 10.90 -4.20 -2.49
C LYS A 92 11.33 -5.67 -2.47
N GLU A 93 12.32 -6.03 -1.67
CA GLU A 93 12.77 -7.41 -1.46
C GLU A 93 11.63 -8.29 -0.94
N LYS A 94 10.84 -7.83 0.04
CA LYS A 94 9.66 -8.56 0.52
C LYS A 94 8.61 -8.77 -0.57
N CYS A 95 8.33 -7.73 -1.37
CA CYS A 95 7.43 -7.86 -2.52
C CYS A 95 7.96 -8.90 -3.52
N ILE A 96 9.25 -8.85 -3.85
CA ILE A 96 9.89 -9.80 -4.77
C ILE A 96 9.79 -11.22 -4.22
N GLN A 97 10.07 -11.45 -2.94
CA GLN A 97 9.95 -12.76 -2.31
C GLN A 97 8.53 -13.34 -2.43
N ILE A 98 7.51 -12.50 -2.18
CA ILE A 98 6.11 -12.91 -2.34
C ILE A 98 5.83 -13.25 -3.80
N LEU A 99 6.21 -12.39 -4.75
CA LEU A 99 5.99 -12.63 -6.18
C LEU A 99 6.69 -13.91 -6.66
N SER A 100 7.94 -14.15 -6.26
CA SER A 100 8.69 -15.37 -6.59
C SER A 100 8.09 -16.63 -5.97
N ALA A 101 7.49 -16.55 -4.78
CA ALA A 101 6.74 -17.69 -4.21
C ALA A 101 5.50 -18.02 -5.06
N LEU A 102 4.87 -17.01 -5.65
CA LEU A 102 3.67 -17.15 -6.49
C LEU A 102 3.96 -17.51 -7.95
N GLU A 103 5.22 -17.43 -8.42
CA GLU A 103 5.60 -17.86 -9.78
C GLU A 103 5.35 -19.36 -10.02
N LYS A 104 5.45 -20.18 -8.97
CA LYS A 104 5.41 -21.64 -9.06
C LYS A 104 3.99 -22.22 -8.97
N SER A 105 3.14 -21.58 -8.18
CA SER A 105 1.78 -22.02 -7.93
C SER A 105 1.00 -20.91 -7.22
N GLU A 106 -0.32 -20.99 -7.29
CA GLU A 106 -1.15 -20.25 -6.34
C GLU A 106 -0.85 -20.74 -4.92
N LYS A 107 -0.93 -19.83 -3.95
CA LYS A 107 -0.66 -20.12 -2.53
C LYS A 107 -1.66 -19.40 -1.66
N SER A 108 -2.10 -20.04 -0.60
CA SER A 108 -2.88 -19.41 0.46
C SER A 108 -2.00 -18.48 1.31
N ARG A 109 -2.67 -17.63 2.08
CA ARG A 109 -2.01 -16.72 3.04
C ARG A 109 -1.15 -17.47 4.07
N THR A 110 -1.62 -18.63 4.53
CA THR A 110 -0.91 -19.45 5.52
C THR A 110 0.36 -20.07 4.93
N GLU A 111 0.29 -20.56 3.68
CA GLU A 111 1.46 -21.11 2.99
C GLU A 111 2.55 -20.05 2.77
N LEU A 112 2.16 -18.85 2.31
CA LEU A 112 3.09 -17.74 2.15
C LEU A 112 3.76 -17.32 3.46
N SER A 113 3.00 -17.24 4.56
CA SER A 113 3.57 -16.88 5.86
C SER A 113 4.57 -17.92 6.35
N ASN A 114 4.26 -19.21 6.21
CA ASN A 114 5.14 -20.31 6.60
C ASN A 114 6.41 -20.38 5.75
N GLU A 115 6.31 -20.16 4.43
CA GLU A 115 7.44 -20.24 3.51
C GLU A 115 8.39 -19.05 3.64
N LEU A 116 7.84 -17.85 3.79
CA LEU A 116 8.61 -16.60 3.78
C LEU A 116 9.02 -16.13 5.17
N GLY A 117 8.44 -16.69 6.24
CA GLY A 117 8.68 -16.25 7.62
C GLY A 117 8.18 -14.82 7.90
N ILE A 118 7.27 -14.28 7.08
CA ILE A 118 6.74 -12.93 7.24
C ILE A 118 5.61 -12.96 8.26
N VAL A 119 5.64 -12.01 9.21
CA VAL A 119 4.59 -11.84 10.21
C VAL A 119 3.24 -11.58 9.52
N ASN A 120 2.23 -12.35 9.91
CA ASN A 120 0.84 -12.29 9.42
C ASN A 120 0.32 -10.88 9.07
N LYS A 121 0.35 -9.93 10.01
CA LYS A 121 -0.14 -8.56 9.77
C LYS A 121 0.69 -7.80 8.73
N GLU A 122 1.98 -8.08 8.64
CA GLU A 122 2.84 -7.46 7.64
C GLU A 122 2.62 -8.09 6.26
N LEU A 123 2.46 -9.41 6.19
CA LEU A 123 2.13 -10.12 4.96
C LEU A 123 0.81 -9.61 4.35
N ASP A 124 -0.23 -9.44 5.18
CA ASP A 124 -1.54 -8.94 4.72
C ASP A 124 -1.40 -7.56 4.06
N LEU A 125 -0.55 -6.67 4.59
CA LEU A 125 -0.29 -5.36 4.00
C LEU A 125 0.38 -5.47 2.62
N PHE A 126 1.37 -6.35 2.47
CA PHE A 126 2.02 -6.56 1.18
C PHE A 126 1.10 -7.22 0.16
N LEU A 127 0.22 -8.13 0.58
CA LEU A 127 -0.76 -8.76 -0.31
C LEU A 127 -1.78 -7.74 -0.83
N VAL A 128 -2.34 -6.91 0.05
CA VAL A 128 -3.24 -5.80 -0.36
C VAL A 128 -2.51 -4.84 -1.31
N PHE A 129 -1.26 -4.48 -0.98
CA PHE A 129 -0.46 -3.61 -1.83
C PHE A 129 -0.25 -4.23 -3.23
N LEU A 130 0.16 -5.49 -3.32
CA LEU A 130 0.41 -6.17 -4.59
C LEU A 130 -0.87 -6.36 -5.41
N GLU A 131 -2.00 -6.61 -4.77
CA GLU A 131 -3.31 -6.72 -5.41
C GLU A 131 -3.71 -5.36 -6.00
N LYS A 132 -3.70 -4.29 -5.20
CA LYS A 132 -4.06 -2.94 -5.64
C LYS A 132 -3.08 -2.36 -6.67
N THR A 133 -1.84 -2.82 -6.67
CA THR A 133 -0.83 -2.50 -7.70
C THR A 133 -0.87 -3.44 -8.91
N ASN A 134 -1.88 -4.30 -9.00
CA ASN A 134 -2.16 -5.17 -10.15
C ASN A 134 -1.04 -6.18 -10.44
N GLN A 135 -0.26 -6.57 -9.42
CA GLN A 135 0.82 -7.57 -9.54
C GLN A 135 0.31 -8.98 -9.28
N ILE A 136 -0.70 -9.11 -8.41
CA ILE A 136 -1.33 -10.38 -8.05
C ILE A 136 -2.85 -10.28 -8.19
N GLN A 137 -3.49 -11.43 -8.26
CA GLN A 137 -4.94 -11.60 -8.21
C GLN A 137 -5.30 -12.62 -7.12
N ILE A 138 -6.52 -12.52 -6.63
CA ILE A 138 -7.05 -13.34 -5.54
C ILE A 138 -8.17 -14.20 -6.10
N ASP A 139 -8.05 -15.51 -5.92
CA ASP A 139 -9.04 -16.51 -6.28
C ASP A 139 -9.53 -17.25 -5.04
N VAL A 140 -10.72 -17.86 -5.15
CA VAL A 140 -11.23 -18.79 -4.14
C VAL A 140 -11.04 -20.21 -4.66
N VAL A 141 -10.18 -20.98 -4.00
CA VAL A 141 -9.88 -22.37 -4.34
C VAL A 141 -10.19 -23.23 -3.13
N ASN A 142 -11.13 -24.17 -3.29
CA ASN A 142 -11.59 -25.03 -2.19
C ASN A 142 -11.94 -24.23 -0.92
N GLU A 143 -12.77 -23.18 -1.07
CA GLU A 143 -13.21 -22.29 0.01
C GLU A 143 -12.08 -21.47 0.68
N THR A 144 -10.85 -21.52 0.12
CA THR A 144 -9.68 -20.81 0.63
C THR A 144 -9.29 -19.69 -0.33
N LEU A 145 -8.96 -18.51 0.22
CA LEU A 145 -8.38 -17.43 -0.57
C LEU A 145 -6.94 -17.77 -0.94
N CYS A 146 -6.69 -17.89 -2.24
CA CYS A 146 -5.39 -18.15 -2.83
C CYS A 146 -4.94 -16.96 -3.68
N TYR A 147 -3.66 -16.66 -3.62
CA TYR A 147 -3.02 -15.59 -4.37
C TYR A 147 -2.25 -16.20 -5.54
N LYS A 148 -2.28 -15.55 -6.70
CA LYS A 148 -1.45 -15.90 -7.86
C LYS A 148 -0.98 -14.65 -8.59
N LEU A 149 0.06 -14.78 -9.40
CA LEU A 149 0.47 -13.69 -10.29
C LEU A 149 -0.65 -13.36 -11.27
N LYS A 150 -0.82 -12.07 -11.54
CA LYS A 150 -1.73 -11.64 -12.59
C LYS A 150 -1.04 -11.80 -13.94
N GLU A 151 -1.69 -12.46 -14.89
CA GLU A 151 -1.16 -12.58 -16.25
C GLU A 151 -1.00 -11.18 -16.84
N ARG A 152 0.18 -10.88 -17.40
CA ARG A 152 0.38 -9.66 -18.17
C ARG A 152 -0.32 -9.89 -19.52
N GLU A 153 -1.34 -9.11 -19.82
CA GLU A 153 -1.88 -9.01 -21.18
C GLU A 153 -0.71 -8.57 -22.07
N ASN A 154 -0.20 -9.48 -22.90
CA ASN A 154 0.82 -9.23 -23.92
C ASN A 154 0.17 -8.70 -25.19
#